data_AF-A0A934HIU8-F1
#
_entry.id   AF-A0A934HIU8-F1
#
_cell.length_a   1.000
_cell.length_b   1.000
_cell.length_c   1.000
_cell.angle_alpha   90.00
_cell.angle_beta   90.00
_cell.angle_gamma   90.00
#
_symmetry.space_group_name_H-M   'P 1'
#
loop_
_entity.id
_entity.type
_entity.pdbx_description
1 polymer ?
#
loop_
_entity_poly.entity_id
_entity_poly.type
_entity_poly.pdbx_seq_one_letter_code
_entity_poly.pdbx_strand_id
1 'polypeptide(L)'
;MAKKFVETLAICAAAMLPALAYAAETPAPPAPSEQPPYTRSEALKSIMNPHEQINDEGYVLWATCSICHQNTPDPAKEKSIRDVKLRFADDLTQICYRCHVVKMHPAGEMAQLTLTDVRSIPNHLSAPPKNIYENMRIIQKDLPTIMPVEPATGRITCATCHNPHERGVLYGRADYGADSRFRLRSAGLDICQYCHRK
;
A
#
# COMPACT_ATOMS: atom_id res chain seq x y z
N MET A 1 67.94 34.65 -31.06
CA MET A 1 67.16 34.45 -32.30
C MET A 1 65.89 33.70 -31.97
N ALA A 2 64.80 34.05 -32.66
CA ALA A 2 63.41 33.69 -32.44
C ALA A 2 63.10 32.19 -32.19
N LYS A 3 62.07 31.91 -31.37
CA LYS A 3 60.72 31.58 -31.87
C LYS A 3 59.69 31.42 -30.74
N LYS A 4 58.53 32.05 -30.96
CA LYS A 4 57.27 31.92 -30.23
C LYS A 4 56.65 30.54 -30.47
N PHE A 5 56.00 29.96 -29.46
CA PHE A 5 54.85 29.05 -29.58
C PHE A 5 53.99 29.25 -28.30
N VAL A 6 52.89 30.01 -28.38
CA VAL A 6 51.48 29.53 -28.45
C VAL A 6 51.09 28.81 -27.16
N GLU A 7 50.55 29.52 -26.17
CA GLU A 7 49.10 29.78 -25.95
C GLU A 7 48.29 28.55 -25.51
N THR A 8 47.38 28.82 -24.57
CA THR A 8 46.22 28.03 -24.14
C THR A 8 46.46 26.92 -23.10
N LEU A 9 46.25 27.25 -21.82
CA LEU A 9 45.61 26.29 -20.90
C LEU A 9 44.56 27.01 -20.02
N ALA A 10 43.32 26.87 -20.50
CA ALA A 10 42.04 26.84 -19.81
C ALA A 10 41.93 27.44 -18.39
N ILE A 11 41.25 28.59 -18.33
CA ILE A 11 40.51 29.05 -17.17
C ILE A 11 39.34 28.07 -16.94
N CYS A 12 39.43 27.22 -15.91
CA CYS A 12 38.28 26.45 -15.42
C CYS A 12 37.33 27.39 -14.68
N ALA A 13 36.42 28.04 -15.44
CA ALA A 13 35.24 28.64 -14.87
C ALA A 13 34.30 27.52 -14.39
N ALA A 14 34.15 27.42 -13.06
CA ALA A 14 33.15 26.56 -12.44
C ALA A 14 31.75 27.07 -12.83
N ALA A 15 31.15 26.46 -13.85
CA ALA A 15 29.73 26.60 -14.11
C ALA A 15 28.96 25.83 -13.03
N MET A 16 28.57 26.52 -11.96
CA MET A 16 27.54 26.04 -11.04
C MET A 16 26.22 25.98 -11.81
N LEU A 17 25.85 24.78 -12.26
CA LEU A 17 24.49 24.52 -12.71
C LEU A 17 23.55 24.69 -11.50
N PRO A 18 22.50 25.52 -11.59
CA PRO A 18 21.49 25.54 -10.55
C PRO A 18 20.80 24.18 -10.56
N ALA A 19 20.79 23.51 -9.41
CA ALA A 19 19.93 22.36 -9.17
C ALA A 19 18.48 22.84 -9.36
N LEU A 20 17.89 22.55 -10.52
CA LEU A 20 16.46 22.63 -10.73
C LEU A 20 15.84 21.59 -9.81
N ALA A 21 15.50 22.00 -8.59
CA ALA A 21 14.60 21.27 -7.72
C ALA A 21 13.23 21.26 -8.41
N TYR A 22 13.02 20.25 -9.25
CA TYR A 22 11.68 19.90 -9.73
C TYR A 22 10.97 19.24 -8.54
N ALA A 23 10.49 20.08 -7.62
CA ALA A 23 9.45 19.67 -6.70
C ALA A 23 8.22 19.41 -7.57
N ALA A 24 8.04 18.16 -7.99
CA ALA A 24 6.79 17.72 -8.56
C ALA A 24 5.73 17.95 -7.49
N GLU A 25 4.92 18.99 -7.66
CA GLU A 25 3.76 19.25 -6.83
C GLU A 25 2.91 17.99 -6.85
N THR A 26 2.75 17.35 -5.69
CA THR A 26 1.77 16.27 -5.55
C THR A 26 0.41 16.84 -5.93
N PRO A 27 -0.25 16.33 -6.98
CA PRO A 27 -1.54 16.85 -7.41
C PRO A 27 -2.53 16.74 -6.26
N ALA A 28 -3.34 17.79 -6.09
CA ALA A 28 -4.39 17.80 -5.10
C ALA A 28 -5.35 16.62 -5.35
N PRO A 29 -5.88 15.97 -4.30
CA PRO A 29 -6.91 14.96 -4.46
C PRO A 29 -8.07 15.52 -5.29
N PRO A 30 -8.65 14.75 -6.22
CA PRO A 30 -9.81 15.20 -6.97
C PRO A 30 -10.94 15.53 -6.00
N ALA A 31 -11.64 16.63 -6.31
CA ALA A 31 -12.82 17.01 -5.53
C ALA A 31 -13.83 15.85 -5.55
N PRO A 32 -14.49 15.54 -4.43
CA PRO A 32 -15.53 14.51 -4.41
C PRO A 32 -16.62 14.90 -5.42
N SER A 33 -16.83 14.11 -6.47
CA SER A 33 -17.96 14.36 -7.37
C SER A 33 -19.25 14.09 -6.61
N GLU A 34 -20.19 15.02 -6.67
CA GLU A 34 -21.44 14.93 -5.88
C GLU A 34 -22.31 13.74 -6.28
N GLN A 35 -22.11 13.17 -7.47
CA GLN A 35 -22.66 11.87 -7.85
C GLN A 35 -21.66 11.10 -8.73
N PRO A 36 -21.57 9.76 -8.57
CA PRO A 36 -20.75 8.94 -9.45
C PRO A 36 -21.22 9.07 -10.91
N PRO A 37 -20.31 8.99 -11.90
CA PRO A 37 -20.64 9.17 -13.33
C PRO A 37 -21.43 8.01 -13.94
N TYR A 38 -22.00 7.14 -13.12
CA TYR A 38 -22.68 5.92 -13.52
C TYR A 38 -24.02 5.78 -12.81
N THR A 39 -25.00 5.23 -13.51
CA THR A 39 -26.30 4.87 -12.93
C THR A 39 -26.17 3.67 -11.98
N ARG A 40 -27.09 3.54 -11.03
CA ARG A 40 -27.19 2.35 -10.16
C ARG A 40 -27.24 1.04 -10.97
N SER A 41 -27.87 1.06 -12.14
CA SER A 41 -27.94 -0.09 -13.06
C SER A 41 -26.60 -0.42 -13.73
N GLU A 42 -25.77 0.58 -14.05
CA GLU A 42 -24.42 0.36 -14.60
C GLU A 42 -23.46 -0.16 -13.52
N ALA A 43 -23.58 0.36 -12.30
CA ALA A 43 -22.88 -0.16 -11.11
C ALA A 43 -23.30 -1.58 -10.70
N LEU A 44 -24.41 -2.09 -11.23
CA LEU A 44 -24.89 -3.46 -11.02
C LEU A 44 -24.50 -4.39 -12.17
N LYS A 45 -24.22 -3.84 -13.36
CA LYS A 45 -23.67 -4.59 -14.50
C LYS A 45 -22.19 -4.91 -14.28
N SER A 46 -21.44 -4.05 -13.58
CA SER A 46 -20.27 -4.48 -12.83
C SER A 46 -20.75 -5.10 -11.52
N ILE A 47 -20.57 -6.41 -11.35
CA ILE A 47 -20.75 -7.01 -10.02
C ILE A 47 -19.61 -6.43 -9.18
N MET A 48 -19.87 -5.35 -8.43
CA MET A 48 -18.88 -4.50 -7.73
C MET A 48 -17.66 -5.28 -7.26
N ASN A 49 -16.58 -5.26 -8.04
CA ASN A 49 -15.35 -5.95 -7.73
C ASN A 49 -14.60 -5.10 -6.68
N PRO A 50 -14.40 -5.56 -5.43
CA PRO A 50 -13.72 -4.76 -4.41
C PRO A 50 -12.26 -4.46 -4.78
N HIS A 51 -11.72 -5.13 -5.80
CA HIS A 51 -10.38 -4.88 -6.32
C HIS A 51 -10.34 -3.79 -7.41
N GLU A 52 -11.48 -3.39 -7.98
CA GLU A 52 -11.63 -2.29 -8.93
C GLU A 52 -12.37 -1.15 -8.25
N GLN A 53 -11.62 -0.13 -7.82
CA GLN A 53 -12.12 0.98 -7.02
C GLN A 53 -12.06 2.30 -7.78
N ILE A 54 -11.39 2.33 -8.93
CA ILE A 54 -11.33 3.46 -9.85
C ILE A 54 -11.82 2.99 -11.21
N ASN A 55 -12.62 3.82 -11.91
CA ASN A 55 -13.08 3.52 -13.26
C ASN A 55 -12.10 3.98 -14.35
N ASP A 56 -12.40 3.69 -15.61
CA ASP A 56 -11.54 4.01 -16.75
C ASP A 56 -11.30 5.52 -16.94
N GLU A 57 -12.19 6.37 -16.42
CA GLU A 57 -12.04 7.83 -16.43
C GLU A 57 -11.27 8.38 -15.21
N GLY A 58 -10.86 7.53 -14.27
CA GLY A 58 -10.10 7.91 -13.08
C GLY A 58 -10.94 8.33 -11.88
N TYR A 59 -12.25 8.12 -11.91
CA TYR A 59 -13.14 8.41 -10.79
C TYR A 59 -13.22 7.27 -9.79
N VAL A 60 -13.18 7.60 -8.50
CA VAL A 60 -13.37 6.64 -7.42
C VAL A 60 -14.81 6.13 -7.42
N LEU A 61 -14.95 4.81 -7.48
CA LEU A 61 -16.20 4.07 -7.40
C LEU A 61 -16.66 3.97 -5.93
N TRP A 62 -17.07 5.08 -5.31
CA TRP A 62 -17.35 5.18 -3.85
C TRP A 62 -18.30 4.12 -3.27
N ALA A 63 -19.17 3.52 -4.09
CA ALA A 63 -20.05 2.43 -3.67
C ALA A 63 -19.26 1.16 -3.26
N THR A 64 -18.10 0.91 -3.87
CA THR A 64 -17.24 -0.24 -3.58
C THR A 64 -16.67 -0.21 -2.17
N CYS A 65 -16.47 0.98 -1.59
CA CYS A 65 -16.00 1.14 -0.22
C CYS A 65 -16.90 0.42 0.79
N SER A 66 -18.21 0.38 0.54
CA SER A 66 -19.21 -0.23 1.43
C SER A 66 -19.17 -1.77 1.45
N ILE A 67 -18.36 -2.39 0.58
CA ILE A 67 -18.09 -3.84 0.63
C ILE A 67 -17.27 -4.17 1.88
N CYS A 68 -16.27 -3.35 2.21
CA CYS A 68 -15.38 -3.57 3.35
C CYS A 68 -15.73 -2.69 4.55
N HIS A 69 -16.22 -1.47 4.29
CA HIS A 69 -16.58 -0.49 5.30
C HIS A 69 -18.08 -0.50 5.59
N GLN A 70 -18.47 -0.07 6.79
CA GLN A 70 -19.89 0.11 7.16
C GLN A 70 -20.49 1.39 6.56
N ASN A 71 -19.63 2.36 6.24
CA ASN A 71 -19.96 3.61 5.56
C ASN A 71 -18.82 3.98 4.60
N THR A 72 -19.07 4.83 3.61
CA THR A 72 -18.01 5.41 2.79
C THR A 72 -17.12 6.30 3.66
N PRO A 73 -15.81 6.03 3.76
CA PRO A 73 -14.90 6.89 4.51
C PRO A 73 -14.59 8.18 3.78
N ASP A 74 -14.31 9.25 4.54
CA ASP A 74 -13.73 10.49 4.03
C ASP A 74 -12.19 10.42 4.17
N PRO A 75 -11.44 10.15 3.09
CA PRO A 75 -9.98 10.01 3.16
C PRO A 75 -9.28 11.33 3.53
N ALA A 76 -9.96 12.48 3.50
CA ALA A 76 -9.42 13.74 3.99
C ALA A 76 -9.44 13.82 5.52
N LYS A 77 -10.35 13.11 6.19
CA LYS A 77 -10.54 13.15 7.66
C LYS A 77 -10.13 11.85 8.36
N GLU A 78 -10.44 10.71 7.77
CA GLU A 78 -10.18 9.37 8.31
C GLU A 78 -8.84 8.86 7.76
N LYS A 79 -7.76 9.07 8.53
CA LYS A 79 -6.37 8.83 8.07
C LYS A 79 -5.80 7.48 8.50
N SER A 80 -6.47 6.80 9.42
CA SER A 80 -6.02 5.54 10.00
C SER A 80 -7.14 4.50 10.02
N ILE A 81 -6.76 3.23 10.14
CA ILE A 81 -7.69 2.12 10.32
C ILE A 81 -8.57 2.26 11.58
N ARG A 82 -8.16 3.08 12.56
CA ARG A 82 -8.94 3.36 13.77
C ARG A 82 -10.02 4.43 13.54
N ASP A 83 -9.89 5.19 12.46
CA ASP A 83 -10.78 6.33 12.19
C ASP A 83 -12.00 5.87 11.39
N VAL A 84 -11.92 4.70 10.75
CA VAL A 84 -12.93 4.12 9.87
C VAL A 84 -13.75 3.02 10.56
N LYS A 85 -15.00 2.84 10.12
CA LYS A 85 -15.84 1.71 10.55
C LYS A 85 -15.75 0.58 9.54
N LEU A 86 -15.11 -0.52 9.93
CA LEU A 86 -14.99 -1.72 9.12
C LEU A 86 -16.10 -2.72 9.43
N ARG A 87 -16.52 -3.49 8.42
CA ARG A 87 -17.32 -4.70 8.64
C ARG A 87 -16.45 -5.75 9.34
N PHE A 88 -17.05 -6.57 10.20
CA PHE A 88 -16.33 -7.59 10.98
C PHE A 88 -15.19 -7.00 11.83
N ALA A 89 -15.47 -5.91 12.57
CA ALA A 89 -14.46 -5.19 13.35
C ALA A 89 -13.74 -6.04 14.43
N ASP A 90 -14.30 -7.21 14.75
CA ASP A 90 -13.80 -8.23 15.65
C ASP A 90 -12.92 -9.30 14.99
N ASP A 91 -13.00 -9.47 13.66
CA ASP A 91 -12.08 -10.28 12.85
C ASP A 91 -12.02 -9.73 11.42
N LEU A 92 -11.12 -8.79 11.18
CA LEU A 92 -10.94 -8.13 9.90
C LEU A 92 -10.50 -9.09 8.78
N THR A 93 -10.00 -10.29 9.12
CA THR A 93 -9.71 -11.34 8.14
C THR A 93 -10.98 -11.76 7.39
N GLN A 94 -12.14 -11.69 8.05
CA GLN A 94 -13.41 -12.07 7.44
C GLN A 94 -13.73 -11.23 6.22
N ILE A 95 -13.33 -9.95 6.16
CA ILE A 95 -13.57 -9.09 5.00
C ILE A 95 -13.11 -9.77 3.71
N CYS A 96 -11.91 -10.37 3.73
CA CYS A 96 -11.34 -11.02 2.56
C CYS A 96 -11.97 -12.40 2.29
N TYR A 97 -12.27 -13.17 3.33
CA TYR A 97 -12.81 -14.52 3.19
C TYR A 97 -14.26 -14.58 2.71
N ARG A 98 -15.01 -13.48 2.75
CA ARG A 98 -16.42 -13.47 2.27
C ARG A 98 -16.56 -13.59 0.76
N CYS A 99 -15.54 -13.23 -0.01
CA CYS A 99 -15.62 -13.23 -1.46
C CYS A 99 -14.97 -14.46 -2.09
N HIS A 100 -13.85 -14.92 -1.56
CA HIS A 100 -13.17 -16.12 -2.07
C HIS A 100 -12.38 -16.84 -0.98
N VAL A 101 -12.12 -18.12 -1.22
CA VAL A 101 -11.21 -18.90 -0.37
C VAL A 101 -9.80 -18.40 -0.62
N VAL A 102 -9.09 -18.13 0.46
CA VAL A 102 -7.68 -17.75 0.44
C VAL A 102 -6.87 -18.96 0.88
N LYS A 103 -5.91 -19.36 0.05
CA LYS A 103 -4.98 -20.43 0.39
C LYS A 103 -4.07 -20.01 1.54
N MET A 104 -3.57 -20.99 2.29
CA MET A 104 -2.70 -20.76 3.44
C MET A 104 -1.40 -20.04 3.01
N HIS A 105 -1.26 -18.77 3.36
CA HIS A 105 -0.10 -17.92 3.03
C HIS A 105 0.11 -16.84 4.12
N PRO A 106 1.23 -16.10 4.14
CA PRO A 106 2.30 -16.03 3.13
C PRO A 106 3.19 -17.28 3.05
N ALA A 107 3.26 -18.09 4.11
CA ALA A 107 4.23 -19.21 4.19
C ALA A 107 3.62 -20.61 4.02
N GLY A 108 2.29 -20.77 4.03
CA GLY A 108 1.67 -22.10 4.07
C GLY A 108 1.91 -22.97 2.84
N GLU A 109 1.84 -22.38 1.65
CA GLU A 109 1.92 -23.12 0.38
C GLU A 109 3.38 -23.52 0.02
N MET A 110 4.37 -22.66 0.28
CA MET A 110 5.80 -22.94 0.04
C MET A 110 6.40 -23.87 1.11
N ALA A 111 5.99 -23.74 2.36
CA ALA A 111 6.48 -24.61 3.41
C ALA A 111 5.80 -25.99 3.44
N GLN A 112 4.61 -26.14 2.83
CA GLN A 112 4.07 -27.47 2.49
C GLN A 112 4.95 -28.26 1.51
N LEU A 113 5.69 -27.56 0.64
CA LEU A 113 6.54 -28.18 -0.38
C LEU A 113 8.00 -28.35 0.05
N THR A 114 8.50 -27.52 0.97
CA THR A 114 9.93 -27.44 1.31
C THR A 114 10.27 -27.79 2.76
N LEU A 115 9.30 -27.78 3.68
CA LEU A 115 9.53 -28.13 5.09
C LEU A 115 8.92 -29.51 5.39
N THR A 116 9.76 -30.43 5.87
CA THR A 116 9.37 -31.78 6.32
C THR A 116 8.41 -31.76 7.51
N ASP A 117 8.19 -30.60 8.14
CA ASP A 117 7.25 -30.42 9.23
C ASP A 117 6.36 -29.19 9.01
N VAL A 118 5.23 -29.41 8.35
CA VAL A 118 4.16 -28.43 8.09
C VAL A 118 3.63 -27.77 9.37
N ARG A 119 3.89 -28.38 10.55
CA ARG A 119 3.50 -27.84 11.86
C ARG A 119 4.33 -26.64 12.31
N SER A 120 5.48 -26.39 11.66
CA SER A 120 6.41 -25.32 12.03
C SER A 120 6.10 -23.97 11.37
N ILE A 121 5.04 -23.87 10.55
CA ILE A 121 4.67 -22.63 9.85
C ILE A 121 3.74 -21.80 10.75
N PRO A 122 4.18 -20.65 11.28
CA PRO A 122 3.33 -19.87 12.17
C PRO A 122 2.13 -19.30 11.41
N ASN A 123 0.95 -19.31 12.05
CA ASN A 123 -0.19 -18.56 11.58
C ASN A 123 0.11 -17.06 11.72
N HIS A 124 0.30 -16.40 10.58
CA HIS A 124 0.61 -14.96 10.55
C HIS A 124 -0.62 -14.09 10.82
N LEU A 125 -1.86 -14.62 10.81
CA LEU A 125 -3.09 -13.88 11.12
C LEU A 125 -3.37 -13.85 12.63
N SER A 126 -2.32 -13.59 13.41
CA SER A 126 -2.34 -13.56 14.88
C SER A 126 -1.62 -12.31 15.40
N ALA A 127 -1.70 -12.06 16.71
CA ALA A 127 -0.99 -10.96 17.34
C ALA A 127 0.51 -11.32 17.40
N PRO A 128 1.39 -10.54 16.74
CA PRO A 128 2.80 -10.86 16.71
C PRO A 128 3.46 -10.56 18.07
N PRO A 129 4.62 -11.16 18.37
CA PRO A 129 5.39 -10.83 19.57
C PRO A 129 5.98 -9.40 19.47
N LYS A 130 6.37 -8.84 20.62
CA LYS A 130 6.81 -7.44 20.76
C LYS A 130 7.94 -7.04 19.79
N ASN A 131 8.94 -7.90 19.62
CA ASN A 131 10.07 -7.64 18.72
C ASN A 131 9.63 -7.46 17.25
N ILE A 132 8.58 -8.17 16.82
CA ILE A 132 8.04 -8.02 15.48
C ILE A 132 7.34 -6.67 15.35
N TYR A 133 6.56 -6.23 16.34
CA TYR A 133 5.98 -4.87 16.32
C TYR A 133 7.06 -3.77 16.27
N GLU A 134 8.19 -3.97 16.95
CA GLU A 134 9.32 -3.05 16.91
C GLU A 134 9.92 -2.97 15.50
N ASN A 135 10.12 -4.12 14.85
CA ASN A 135 10.57 -4.18 13.45
C ASN A 135 9.57 -3.50 12.51
N MET A 136 8.27 -3.78 12.67
CA MET A 136 7.21 -3.12 11.91
C MET A 136 7.26 -1.60 12.06
N ARG A 137 7.55 -1.10 13.27
CA ARG A 137 7.67 0.34 13.55
C ARG A 137 8.93 0.93 12.91
N ILE A 138 10.06 0.22 12.96
CA ILE A 138 11.32 0.65 12.34
C ILE A 138 11.15 0.78 10.83
N ILE A 139 10.58 -0.25 10.20
CA ILE A 139 10.35 -0.26 8.75
C ILE A 139 9.43 0.86 8.32
N GLN A 140 8.41 1.19 9.12
CA GLN A 140 7.56 2.34 8.84
C GLN A 140 8.33 3.67 8.98
N LYS A 141 9.38 3.78 9.79
CA LYS A 141 10.23 4.99 9.78
C LYS A 141 11.07 5.09 8.51
N ASP A 142 11.58 3.95 8.04
CA ASP A 142 12.54 3.89 6.94
C ASP A 142 11.85 3.94 5.57
N LEU A 143 10.61 3.43 5.49
CA LEU A 143 9.85 3.29 4.25
C LEU A 143 8.52 4.02 4.32
N PRO A 144 8.03 4.55 3.18
CA PRO A 144 6.77 5.29 3.12
C PRO A 144 5.56 4.35 3.08
N THR A 145 5.55 3.30 3.92
CA THR A 145 4.47 2.31 4.00
C THR A 145 3.75 2.39 5.34
N ILE A 146 2.50 1.93 5.39
CA ILE A 146 1.83 1.63 6.66
C ILE A 146 1.68 0.12 6.80
N MET A 147 1.69 -0.38 8.03
CA MET A 147 1.37 -1.79 8.27
C MET A 147 0.29 -1.87 9.33
N PRO A 148 -0.98 -1.69 8.92
CA PRO A 148 -2.08 -1.67 9.87
C PRO A 148 -2.26 -3.04 10.50
N VAL A 149 -2.53 -3.05 11.80
CA VAL A 149 -3.00 -4.23 12.53
C VAL A 149 -4.44 -3.98 12.96
N GLU A 150 -5.17 -5.06 13.26
CA GLU A 150 -6.51 -4.97 13.78
C GLU A 150 -6.54 -4.14 15.08
N PRO A 151 -7.32 -3.04 15.14
CA PRO A 151 -7.30 -2.14 16.30
C PRO A 151 -7.65 -2.80 17.63
N ALA A 152 -8.60 -3.74 17.61
CA ALA A 152 -9.15 -4.37 18.81
C ALA A 152 -8.18 -5.39 19.44
N THR A 153 -7.45 -6.14 18.61
CA THR A 153 -6.66 -7.30 19.06
C THR A 153 -5.16 -7.15 18.81
N GLY A 154 -4.75 -6.19 17.97
CA GLY A 154 -3.39 -6.08 17.46
C GLY A 154 -3.01 -7.16 16.44
N ARG A 155 -3.94 -8.02 16.03
CA ARG A 155 -3.63 -9.10 15.09
C ARG A 155 -3.19 -8.54 13.74
N ILE A 156 -2.21 -9.21 13.14
CA ILE A 156 -1.91 -9.06 11.73
C ILE A 156 -3.13 -9.57 10.94
N THR A 157 -3.46 -8.85 9.88
CA THR A 157 -4.55 -9.18 8.96
C THR A 157 -4.02 -9.23 7.54
N CYS A 158 -4.86 -9.63 6.58
CA CYS A 158 -4.52 -9.55 5.17
C CYS A 158 -4.04 -8.13 4.78
N ALA A 159 -4.69 -7.10 5.32
CA ALA A 159 -4.40 -5.69 5.02
C ALA A 159 -3.07 -5.18 5.62
N THR A 160 -2.45 -5.95 6.53
CA THR A 160 -1.10 -5.64 7.05
C THR A 160 -0.05 -5.82 5.95
N CYS A 161 -0.19 -6.89 5.15
CA CYS A 161 0.76 -7.23 4.09
C CYS A 161 0.28 -6.75 2.71
N HIS A 162 -1.02 -6.84 2.44
CA HIS A 162 -1.66 -6.42 1.21
C HIS A 162 -2.32 -5.05 1.35
N ASN A 163 -2.31 -4.26 0.29
CA ASN A 163 -3.03 -3.01 0.21
C ASN A 163 -4.39 -3.30 -0.44
N PRO A 164 -5.52 -3.20 0.30
CA PRO A 164 -6.83 -3.44 -0.29
C PRO A 164 -7.30 -2.29 -1.19
N HIS A 165 -6.60 -1.16 -1.17
CA HIS A 165 -6.94 0.00 -1.96
C HIS A 165 -6.15 0.04 -3.28
N GLU A 166 -6.85 0.34 -4.37
CA GLU A 166 -6.25 0.61 -5.68
C GLU A 166 -5.43 1.93 -5.63
N ARG A 167 -4.40 2.04 -6.47
CA ARG A 167 -3.53 3.23 -6.46
C ARG A 167 -4.33 4.48 -6.76
N GLY A 168 -4.15 5.52 -5.95
CA GLY A 168 -4.84 6.79 -6.11
C GLY A 168 -6.17 6.89 -5.37
N VAL A 169 -6.68 5.80 -4.79
CA VAL A 169 -7.82 5.87 -3.85
C VAL A 169 -7.38 6.57 -2.55
N LEU A 170 -6.20 6.21 -2.06
CA LEU A 170 -5.55 6.88 -0.93
C LEU A 170 -4.25 7.54 -1.39
N TYR A 171 -3.69 8.39 -0.54
CA TYR A 171 -2.48 9.15 -0.84
C TYR A 171 -1.39 8.94 0.20
N GLY A 172 -0.15 9.23 -0.19
CA GLY A 172 1.02 9.15 0.68
C GLY A 172 1.32 7.72 1.15
N ARG A 173 1.58 7.55 2.44
CA ARG A 173 2.05 6.26 2.99
C ARG A 173 1.02 5.12 2.86
N ALA A 174 -0.25 5.47 2.72
CA ALA A 174 -1.33 4.50 2.55
C ALA A 174 -1.45 3.96 1.11
N ASP A 175 -0.99 4.71 0.11
CA ASP A 175 -0.96 4.32 -1.31
C ASP A 175 0.19 3.35 -1.64
N TYR A 176 1.20 3.29 -0.77
CA TYR A 176 2.38 2.49 -1.03
C TYR A 176 2.05 1.00 -1.19
N GLY A 177 2.40 0.46 -2.36
CA GLY A 177 2.13 -0.94 -2.73
C GLY A 177 0.75 -1.22 -3.31
N ALA A 178 -0.14 -0.22 -3.46
CA ALA A 178 -1.52 -0.34 -3.91
C ALA A 178 -1.74 -1.20 -5.17
N ASP A 179 -0.88 -1.08 -6.18
CA ASP A 179 -0.91 -1.91 -7.39
C ASP A 179 0.42 -2.61 -7.68
N SER A 180 1.19 -2.88 -6.63
CA SER A 180 2.32 -3.80 -6.78
C SER A 180 1.84 -5.23 -7.03
N ARG A 181 2.75 -6.15 -7.33
CA ARG A 181 2.40 -7.57 -7.48
C ARG A 181 1.71 -8.07 -6.22
N PHE A 182 0.50 -8.64 -6.38
CA PHE A 182 -0.39 -9.04 -5.29
C PHE A 182 -0.78 -7.90 -4.33
N ARG A 183 -0.63 -6.64 -4.73
CA ARG A 183 -0.84 -5.45 -3.89
C ARG A 183 -0.03 -5.46 -2.60
N LEU A 184 1.17 -6.04 -2.59
CA LEU A 184 2.00 -6.06 -1.39
C LEU A 184 2.43 -4.64 -0.97
N ARG A 185 2.30 -4.33 0.32
CA ARG A 185 2.79 -3.08 0.93
C ARG A 185 4.32 -2.94 0.95
N SER A 186 5.03 -3.92 0.39
CA SER A 186 6.46 -3.87 0.13
C SER A 186 6.81 -3.25 -1.23
N ALA A 187 5.83 -2.95 -2.08
CA ALA A 187 6.02 -2.40 -3.42
C ALA A 187 7.04 -3.20 -4.28
N GLY A 188 7.05 -4.52 -4.15
CA GLY A 188 7.96 -5.42 -4.87
C GLY A 188 9.21 -5.86 -4.10
N LEU A 189 9.45 -5.30 -2.91
CA LEU A 189 10.48 -5.78 -1.99
C LEU A 189 10.02 -7.05 -1.24
N ASP A 190 10.95 -7.73 -0.57
CA ASP A 190 10.61 -8.85 0.31
C ASP A 190 9.84 -8.37 1.55
N ILE A 191 8.53 -8.58 1.54
CA ILE A 191 7.62 -8.23 2.66
C ILE A 191 8.00 -8.96 3.95
N CYS A 192 8.67 -10.12 3.88
CA CYS A 192 9.06 -10.88 5.06
C CYS A 192 10.07 -10.10 5.91
N GLN A 193 10.98 -9.35 5.26
CA GLN A 193 11.98 -8.54 5.96
C GLN A 193 11.37 -7.36 6.73
N TYR A 194 10.10 -7.02 6.47
CA TYR A 194 9.44 -5.92 7.19
C TYR A 194 9.15 -6.29 8.65
N CYS A 195 9.12 -7.59 8.94
CA CYS A 195 8.88 -8.15 10.26
C CYS A 195 10.07 -9.01 10.74
N HIS A 196 10.70 -9.76 9.86
CA HIS A 196 11.76 -10.75 10.17
C HIS A 196 13.15 -10.24 9.81
N ARG A 197 13.45 -8.99 10.16
CA ARG A 197 14.80 -8.44 9.98
C ARG A 197 15.78 -9.17 10.91
N LYS A 198 16.96 -9.51 10.38
CA LYS A 198 18.08 -10.05 11.15
C LYS A 198 18.85 -8.95 11.87
#